data_AF-A0AAU3LDF9-F1
#
_entry.id   AF-A0AAU3LDF9-F1
#
_cell.length_a   1.000
_cell.length_b   1.000
_cell.length_c   1.000
_cell.angle_alpha   90.00
_cell.angle_beta   90.00
_cell.angle_gamma   90.00
#
_symmetry.space_group_name_H-M   'P 1'
#
loop_
_entity.id
_entity.type
_entity.pdbx_description
1 polymer ?
#
loop_
_entity_poly.entity_id
_entity_poly.type
_entity_poly.pdbx_seq_one_letter_code
_entity_poly.pdbx_strand_id
1 'polypeptide(L)'
;MGADEMEQAQVDQGWDYGYGFVCAGCVDDEALARKIVEDADEDETCDYCARAPAAPLDTLLQAFFDGLHTEFSLAGDELAYFEGELVPVKHWDGDDLVNEYADVLRGEDLQETVRKAARYDDVWVERHFIEPRHDEALLDGWRRFSHEVMYRTRHVFWLAPSHQDEAHLGGGEIPAAAILNTLGDLIPQADLIHEIPAGHHLWRARTHDAEQDWSARDLGTASPAQARHPNRMSPAGIPLFYGADNPTTAIQEVARHASGTTKLVTYAAFETTRSCWVTDFTRLGPIPTIFDTDRAPLRRALMFLHEFVRRLSADANGHEHLTYVPTQIVTEYLLRVFGRERPIDGLVYASATSRDGRCTVLDIPQAHCLDPDGPEPDAHVALRLVPGTLHANQRLPHDLPLAEESVPHNQ
;
A
#
# COMPACT_ATOMS: atom_id res chain seq x y z
N MET A 1 30.55 -23.49 25.39
CA MET A 1 29.47 -24.49 25.24
C MET A 1 30.11 -25.85 25.13
N GLY A 2 29.59 -26.88 25.80
CA GLY A 2 29.98 -28.26 25.53
C GLY A 2 29.52 -28.71 24.13
N ALA A 3 30.08 -29.80 23.58
CA ALA A 3 29.69 -30.29 22.24
C ALA A 3 28.20 -30.65 22.17
N ASP A 4 27.69 -31.37 23.18
CA ASP A 4 26.28 -31.76 23.26
C ASP A 4 25.33 -30.54 23.42
N GLU A 5 25.76 -29.51 24.15
CA GLU A 5 25.00 -28.26 24.31
C GLU A 5 24.93 -27.48 23.00
N MET A 6 26.02 -27.50 22.21
CA MET A 6 26.12 -26.84 20.91
C MET A 6 25.27 -27.56 19.86
N GLU A 7 25.30 -28.89 19.84
CA GLU A 7 24.45 -29.71 18.98
C GLU A 7 22.96 -29.46 19.28
N GLN A 8 22.58 -29.42 20.56
CA GLN A 8 21.20 -29.10 20.94
C GLN A 8 20.80 -27.67 20.54
N ALA A 9 21.67 -26.67 20.76
CA ALA A 9 21.38 -25.29 20.37
C ALA A 9 21.19 -25.14 18.86
N GLN A 10 22.03 -25.81 18.06
CA GLN A 10 21.90 -25.82 16.59
C GLN A 10 20.58 -26.49 16.16
N VAL A 11 20.14 -27.55 16.87
CA VAL A 11 18.83 -28.18 16.62
C VAL A 11 17.68 -27.23 16.94
N ASP A 12 17.74 -26.56 18.08
CA ASP A 12 16.66 -25.68 18.51
C ASP A 12 16.54 -24.42 17.62
N GLN A 13 17.66 -23.92 17.08
CA GLN A 13 17.67 -22.73 16.21
C GLN A 13 17.47 -23.05 14.73
N GLY A 14 17.58 -24.32 14.30
CA GLY A 14 17.35 -24.73 12.91
C GLY A 14 18.46 -24.43 11.91
N TRP A 15 19.66 -24.08 12.37
CA TRP A 15 20.84 -23.82 11.53
C TRP A 15 22.15 -24.07 12.28
N ASP A 16 23.24 -24.28 11.55
CA ASP A 16 24.55 -24.63 12.10
C ASP A 16 25.48 -23.43 12.26
N TYR A 17 26.21 -23.37 13.39
CA TYR A 17 27.18 -22.29 13.65
C TYR A 17 28.29 -22.25 12.60
N GLY A 18 28.66 -21.03 12.22
CA GLY A 18 29.75 -20.73 11.32
C GLY A 18 31.02 -20.33 12.05
N TYR A 19 32.13 -20.29 11.31
CA TYR A 19 33.39 -19.73 11.78
C TYR A 19 33.84 -18.63 10.82
N GLY A 20 34.37 -17.53 11.36
CA GLY A 20 34.89 -16.41 10.57
C GLY A 20 34.14 -15.11 10.82
N PHE A 21 34.42 -14.13 9.99
CA PHE A 21 33.92 -12.76 10.09
C PHE A 21 33.32 -12.26 8.77
N VAL A 22 32.26 -11.47 8.88
CA VAL A 22 31.56 -10.85 7.75
C VAL A 22 31.33 -9.37 8.00
N CYS A 23 31.50 -8.55 6.98
CA CYS A 23 31.21 -7.11 7.06
C CYS A 23 29.86 -6.77 6.40
N ALA A 24 29.26 -5.65 6.81
CA ALA A 24 28.00 -5.16 6.25
C ALA A 24 28.04 -4.91 4.74
N GLY A 25 29.22 -4.62 4.17
CA GLY A 25 29.39 -4.43 2.73
C GLY A 25 29.27 -5.71 1.88
N CYS A 26 29.18 -6.88 2.51
CA CYS A 26 28.93 -8.16 1.86
C CYS A 26 27.44 -8.53 1.81
N VAL A 27 26.55 -7.68 2.30
CA VAL A 27 25.10 -7.92 2.32
C VAL A 27 24.39 -6.76 1.63
N ASP A 28 23.35 -7.05 0.86
CA ASP A 28 22.51 -6.11 0.10
C ASP A 28 21.09 -6.03 0.69
N ASP A 29 21.01 -6.04 2.02
CA ASP A 29 19.79 -5.84 2.80
C ASP A 29 20.10 -4.93 3.99
N GLU A 30 19.31 -3.88 4.18
CA GLU A 30 19.55 -2.86 5.20
C GLU A 30 19.37 -3.38 6.64
N ALA A 31 18.49 -4.36 6.85
CA ALA A 31 18.25 -4.92 8.18
C ALA A 31 19.39 -5.85 8.60
N LEU A 32 19.82 -6.75 7.70
CA LEU A 32 20.99 -7.60 7.93
C LEU A 32 22.27 -6.78 8.09
N ALA A 33 22.49 -5.78 7.23
CA ALA A 33 23.66 -4.90 7.33
C ALA A 33 23.70 -4.17 8.68
N ARG A 34 22.54 -3.72 9.19
CA ARG A 34 22.44 -3.07 10.51
C ARG A 34 22.83 -4.02 11.64
N LYS A 35 22.35 -5.27 11.62
CA LYS A 35 22.73 -6.29 12.62
C LYS A 35 24.23 -6.56 12.62
N ILE A 36 24.84 -6.64 11.44
CA ILE A 36 26.30 -6.78 11.33
C ILE A 36 27.01 -5.55 11.92
N VAL A 37 26.58 -4.33 11.60
CA VAL A 37 27.22 -3.10 12.12
C VAL A 37 27.12 -3.00 13.65
N GLU A 38 26.01 -3.43 14.25
CA GLU A 38 25.81 -3.40 15.70
C GLU A 38 26.79 -4.27 16.49
N ASP A 39 27.34 -5.31 15.86
CA ASP A 39 28.25 -6.30 16.46
C ASP A 39 29.64 -6.32 15.82
N ALA A 40 29.94 -5.35 14.94
CA ALA A 40 31.22 -5.33 14.23
C ALA A 40 32.36 -4.79 15.10
N ASP A 41 33.53 -5.43 15.00
CA ASP A 41 34.78 -4.99 15.60
C ASP A 41 35.68 -4.31 14.55
N GLU A 42 36.32 -3.20 14.91
CA GLU A 42 37.24 -2.45 14.05
C GLU A 42 38.55 -3.22 13.79
N ASP A 43 38.94 -4.09 14.71
CA ASP A 43 40.17 -4.88 14.63
C ASP A 43 40.00 -6.16 13.78
N GLU A 44 38.76 -6.53 13.44
CA GLU A 44 38.44 -7.73 12.67
C GLU A 44 38.18 -7.43 11.19
N THR A 45 38.60 -8.34 10.32
CA THR A 45 38.47 -8.21 8.85
C THR A 45 37.58 -9.28 8.27
N CYS A 46 36.69 -8.90 7.37
CA CYS A 46 35.77 -9.80 6.67
C CYS A 46 36.53 -10.84 5.82
N ASP A 47 36.22 -12.11 6.02
CA ASP A 47 36.85 -13.23 5.30
C ASP A 47 36.49 -13.27 3.80
N TYR A 48 35.41 -12.59 3.42
CA TYR A 48 34.87 -12.63 2.05
C TYR A 48 35.33 -11.46 1.17
N CYS A 49 35.65 -10.30 1.76
CA CYS A 49 36.09 -9.13 0.99
C CYS A 49 37.29 -8.36 1.58
N ALA A 50 37.86 -8.84 2.69
CA ALA A 50 39.02 -8.28 3.37
C ALA A 50 38.86 -6.81 3.84
N ARG A 51 37.62 -6.39 4.18
CA ARG A 51 37.32 -5.06 4.72
C ARG A 51 36.98 -5.13 6.21
N ALA A 52 37.28 -4.06 6.93
CA ALA A 52 36.88 -3.80 8.31
C ALA A 52 35.87 -2.62 8.36
N PRO A 53 35.05 -2.49 9.42
CA PRO A 53 34.90 -3.45 10.52
C PRO A 53 34.11 -4.69 10.11
N ALA A 54 34.29 -5.80 10.83
CA ALA A 54 33.58 -7.06 10.58
C ALA A 54 33.02 -7.66 11.88
N ALA A 55 31.89 -8.34 11.79
CA ALA A 55 31.25 -9.03 12.90
C ALA A 55 31.44 -10.55 12.76
N PRO A 56 31.28 -11.34 13.84
CA PRO A 56 31.21 -12.79 13.76
C PRO A 56 30.21 -13.24 12.69
N LEU A 57 30.56 -14.28 11.92
CA LEU A 57 29.67 -14.82 10.88
C LEU A 57 28.30 -15.24 11.46
N ASP A 58 28.28 -15.76 12.69
CA ASP A 58 27.05 -16.15 13.39
C ASP A 58 26.05 -15.00 13.57
N THR A 59 26.53 -13.75 13.61
CA THR A 59 25.65 -12.57 13.67
C THR A 59 24.82 -12.42 12.40
N LEU A 60 25.42 -12.71 11.23
CA LEU A 60 24.69 -12.77 9.97
C LEU A 60 23.79 -14.00 9.91
N LEU A 61 24.31 -15.18 10.26
CA LEU A 61 23.52 -16.42 10.20
C LEU A 61 22.26 -16.31 11.06
N GLN A 62 22.41 -15.88 12.31
CA GLN A 62 21.28 -15.66 13.21
C GLN A 62 20.28 -14.66 12.60
N ALA A 63 20.73 -13.50 12.14
CA ALA A 63 19.82 -12.50 11.56
C ALA A 63 19.12 -13.00 10.28
N PHE A 64 19.81 -13.80 9.47
CA PHE A 64 19.27 -14.37 8.24
C PHE A 64 18.18 -15.42 8.54
N PHE A 65 18.47 -16.38 9.42
CA PHE A 65 17.52 -17.43 9.79
C PHE A 65 16.37 -16.90 10.66
N ASP A 66 16.61 -15.92 11.55
CA ASP A 66 15.54 -15.20 12.26
C ASP A 66 14.58 -14.55 11.25
N GLY A 67 15.11 -14.01 10.15
CA GLY A 67 14.32 -13.49 9.04
C GLY A 67 13.50 -14.56 8.33
N LEU A 68 14.11 -15.70 7.98
CA LEU A 68 13.37 -16.85 7.42
C LEU A 68 12.26 -17.30 8.36
N HIS A 69 12.53 -17.36 9.67
CA HIS A 69 11.56 -17.71 10.71
C HIS A 69 10.38 -16.74 10.85
N THR A 70 10.41 -15.58 10.20
CA THR A 70 9.21 -14.71 10.13
C THR A 70 8.14 -15.27 9.20
N GLU A 71 8.51 -16.07 8.21
CA GLU A 71 7.62 -16.56 7.16
C GLU A 71 7.62 -18.10 7.03
N PHE A 72 8.68 -18.77 7.47
CA PHE A 72 8.88 -20.21 7.36
C PHE A 72 9.20 -20.84 8.71
N SER A 73 8.98 -22.14 8.82
CA SER A 73 9.35 -22.92 9.98
C SER A 73 9.67 -24.34 9.55
N LEU A 74 10.38 -25.07 10.41
CA LEU A 74 10.60 -26.49 10.20
C LEU A 74 9.25 -27.22 10.16
N ALA A 75 9.13 -28.15 9.22
CA ALA A 75 7.93 -28.98 9.02
C ALA A 75 7.53 -29.74 10.30
N GLY A 76 8.51 -30.13 11.12
CA GLY A 76 8.28 -30.75 12.42
C GLY A 76 7.55 -29.84 13.40
N ASP A 77 7.96 -28.57 13.47
CA ASP A 77 7.42 -27.58 14.41
C ASP A 77 6.01 -27.11 14.04
N GLU A 78 5.71 -27.08 12.74
CA GLU A 78 4.37 -26.78 12.22
C GLU A 78 3.44 -28.00 12.19
N LEU A 79 3.89 -29.16 12.70
CA LEU A 79 3.14 -30.42 12.70
C LEU A 79 2.72 -30.86 11.28
N ALA A 80 3.56 -30.58 10.29
CA ALA A 80 3.32 -30.92 8.89
C ALA A 80 3.52 -32.42 8.57
N TYR A 81 3.86 -33.25 9.55
CA TYR A 81 3.96 -34.69 9.37
C TYR A 81 2.71 -35.40 9.92
N PHE A 82 2.05 -36.18 9.06
CA PHE A 82 0.94 -37.05 9.42
C PHE A 82 1.33 -38.50 9.14
N GLU A 83 1.25 -39.36 10.17
CA GLU A 83 1.68 -40.77 10.09
C GLU A 83 3.13 -40.97 9.57
N GLY A 84 4.00 -39.98 9.78
CA GLY A 84 5.40 -40.01 9.36
C GLY A 84 5.64 -39.53 7.92
N GLU A 85 4.59 -39.14 7.20
CA GLU A 85 4.69 -38.55 5.87
C GLU A 85 4.40 -37.05 5.92
N LEU A 86 5.14 -36.27 5.15
CA LEU A 86 4.88 -34.84 4.98
C LEU A 86 3.52 -34.67 4.29
N VAL A 87 2.65 -33.83 4.85
CA VAL A 87 1.36 -33.51 4.21
C VAL A 87 1.59 -32.84 2.84
N PRO A 88 0.63 -32.91 1.88
CA PRO A 88 0.80 -32.34 0.54
C PRO A 88 0.83 -30.81 0.51
N VAL A 89 1.91 -30.22 1.00
CA VAL A 89 2.13 -28.77 1.10
C VAL A 89 3.40 -28.38 0.37
N LYS A 90 3.49 -27.09 0.02
CA LYS A 90 4.73 -26.53 -0.51
C LYS A 90 5.79 -26.59 0.59
N HIS A 91 6.95 -27.10 0.24
CA HIS A 91 8.08 -27.28 1.15
C HIS A 91 9.38 -27.03 0.40
N TRP A 92 10.44 -26.86 1.17
CA TRP A 92 11.80 -26.64 0.69
C TRP A 92 12.76 -27.45 1.55
N ASP A 93 13.81 -27.97 0.92
CA ASP A 93 15.00 -28.39 1.65
C ASP A 93 15.76 -27.13 2.12
N GLY A 94 16.56 -27.24 3.18
CA GLY A 94 17.17 -26.07 3.82
C GLY A 94 18.01 -25.18 2.89
N ASP A 95 18.84 -25.79 2.03
CA ASP A 95 19.68 -25.06 1.09
C ASP A 95 18.88 -24.44 -0.07
N ASP A 96 17.83 -25.13 -0.53
CA ASP A 96 16.87 -24.63 -1.50
C ASP A 96 16.13 -23.39 -0.97
N LEU A 97 15.73 -23.38 0.30
CA LEU A 97 15.11 -22.20 0.92
C LEU A 97 16.09 -21.03 1.00
N VAL A 98 17.34 -21.26 1.41
CA VAL A 98 18.38 -20.22 1.44
C VAL A 98 18.61 -19.64 0.04
N ASN A 99 18.60 -20.49 -1.00
CA ASN A 99 18.79 -20.05 -2.38
C ASN A 99 17.72 -19.07 -2.88
N GLU A 100 16.48 -19.14 -2.37
CA GLU A 100 15.41 -18.17 -2.68
C GLU A 100 15.73 -16.75 -2.20
N TYR A 101 16.67 -16.61 -1.25
CA TYR A 101 17.06 -15.33 -0.64
C TYR A 101 18.58 -15.08 -0.70
N ALA A 102 19.32 -15.82 -1.54
CA ALA A 102 20.78 -15.71 -1.60
C ALA A 102 21.25 -14.42 -2.32
N ASP A 103 20.36 -13.73 -3.02
CA ASP A 103 20.60 -12.47 -3.74
C ASP A 103 21.00 -11.33 -2.81
N VAL A 104 20.53 -11.33 -1.55
CA VAL A 104 20.96 -10.37 -0.53
C VAL A 104 22.41 -10.59 -0.08
N LEU A 105 23.06 -11.68 -0.46
CA LEU A 105 24.44 -11.99 -0.07
C LEU A 105 25.38 -11.78 -1.26
N ARG A 106 26.40 -10.94 -1.08
CA ARG A 106 27.36 -10.58 -2.13
C ARG A 106 28.51 -11.58 -2.18
N GLY A 107 28.51 -12.39 -3.24
CA GLY A 107 29.60 -13.29 -3.60
C GLY A 107 29.30 -14.76 -3.31
N GLU A 108 29.74 -15.64 -4.21
CA GLU A 108 29.44 -17.07 -4.19
C GLU A 108 29.93 -17.75 -2.90
N ASP A 109 31.11 -17.36 -2.39
CA ASP A 109 31.69 -17.98 -1.19
C ASP A 109 30.84 -17.72 0.06
N LEU A 110 30.24 -16.52 0.18
CA LEU A 110 29.34 -16.20 1.29
C LEU A 110 28.01 -16.92 1.14
N GLN A 111 27.42 -16.90 -0.06
CA GLN A 111 26.18 -17.65 -0.35
C GLN A 111 26.34 -19.13 -0.03
N GLU A 112 27.46 -19.72 -0.43
CA GLU A 112 27.78 -21.12 -0.14
C GLU A 112 27.98 -21.38 1.34
N THR A 113 28.52 -20.42 2.09
CA THR A 113 28.66 -20.55 3.55
C THR A 113 27.29 -20.55 4.23
N VAL A 114 26.39 -19.63 3.85
CA VAL A 114 25.04 -19.56 4.43
C VAL A 114 24.20 -20.78 4.02
N ARG A 115 24.33 -21.27 2.78
CA ARG A 115 23.71 -22.54 2.36
C ARG A 115 24.13 -23.72 3.21
N LYS A 116 25.43 -23.84 3.52
CA LYS A 116 25.95 -24.91 4.37
C LYS A 116 25.52 -24.80 5.82
N ALA A 117 25.21 -23.59 6.29
CA ALA A 117 24.62 -23.38 7.61
C ALA A 117 23.17 -23.85 7.66
N ALA A 118 22.46 -23.85 6.53
CA ALA A 118 21.19 -24.55 6.43
C ALA A 118 21.43 -26.05 6.40
N ARG A 119 20.68 -26.76 7.23
CA ARG A 119 20.75 -28.22 7.30
C ARG A 119 20.00 -28.80 6.12
N TYR A 120 20.73 -29.51 5.27
CA TYR A 120 20.17 -30.09 4.04
C TYR A 120 18.98 -31.03 4.30
N ASP A 121 19.02 -31.80 5.37
CA ASP A 121 17.97 -32.77 5.72
C ASP A 121 16.74 -32.12 6.39
N ASP A 122 16.81 -30.83 6.73
CA ASP A 122 15.70 -30.10 7.33
C ASP A 122 14.71 -29.66 6.24
N VAL A 123 13.45 -30.07 6.43
CA VAL A 123 12.35 -29.68 5.57
C VAL A 123 11.64 -28.46 6.16
N TRP A 124 11.53 -27.40 5.37
CA TRP A 124 10.88 -26.15 5.72
C TRP A 124 9.52 -26.03 5.05
N VAL A 125 8.56 -25.45 5.76
CA VAL A 125 7.22 -25.11 5.26
C VAL A 125 6.92 -23.65 5.61
N GLU A 126 5.90 -23.08 4.97
CA GLU A 126 5.40 -21.77 5.38
C GLU A 126 4.84 -21.84 6.81
N ARG A 127 5.05 -20.79 7.60
CA ARG A 127 4.44 -20.70 8.94
C ARG A 127 2.93 -20.66 8.82
N HIS A 128 2.26 -21.37 9.72
CA HIS A 128 0.81 -21.46 9.72
C HIS A 128 0.25 -21.95 8.37
N PHE A 129 0.93 -22.88 7.69
CA PHE A 129 0.58 -23.34 6.32
C PHE A 129 -0.87 -23.85 6.14
N ILE A 130 -1.59 -24.13 7.24
CA ILE A 130 -2.99 -24.55 7.24
C ILE A 130 -3.92 -23.36 6.96
N GLU A 131 -3.51 -22.14 7.32
CA GLU A 131 -4.23 -20.90 7.10
C GLU A 131 -3.64 -20.14 5.90
N PRO A 132 -4.45 -19.36 5.15
CA PRO A 132 -3.90 -18.47 4.14
C PRO A 132 -3.00 -17.42 4.79
N ARG A 133 -1.96 -16.98 4.07
CA ARG A 133 -1.10 -15.89 4.54
C ARG A 133 -1.94 -14.63 4.71
N HIS A 134 -1.57 -13.79 5.67
CA HIS A 134 -2.40 -12.64 6.05
C HIS A 134 -2.68 -11.70 4.85
N ASP A 135 -1.70 -11.46 3.99
CA ASP A 135 -1.88 -10.66 2.76
C ASP A 135 -2.84 -11.33 1.78
N GLU A 136 -2.78 -12.64 1.62
CA GLU A 136 -3.68 -13.42 0.77
C GLU A 136 -5.11 -13.41 1.31
N ALA A 137 -5.28 -13.60 2.62
CA ALA A 137 -6.56 -13.52 3.30
C ALA A 137 -7.21 -12.13 3.13
N LEU A 138 -6.42 -11.06 3.24
CA LEU A 138 -6.86 -9.68 2.99
C LEU A 138 -7.26 -9.46 1.53
N LEU A 139 -6.46 -9.97 0.59
CA LEU A 139 -6.75 -9.87 -0.84
C LEU A 139 -8.01 -10.65 -1.23
N ASP A 140 -8.21 -11.83 -0.67
CA ASP A 140 -9.41 -12.62 -0.90
C ASP A 140 -10.63 -12.01 -0.22
N GLY A 141 -10.49 -11.47 1.00
CA GLY A 141 -11.52 -10.67 1.65
C GLY A 141 -11.92 -9.45 0.80
N TRP A 142 -10.94 -8.74 0.23
CA TRP A 142 -11.19 -7.64 -0.71
C TRP A 142 -11.92 -8.09 -1.98
N ARG A 143 -11.55 -9.24 -2.56
CA ARG A 143 -12.22 -9.81 -3.74
C ARG A 143 -13.67 -10.18 -3.41
N ARG A 144 -13.92 -10.80 -2.26
CA ARG A 144 -15.25 -11.15 -1.76
C ARG A 144 -16.10 -9.91 -1.57
N PHE A 145 -15.59 -8.91 -0.84
CA PHE A 145 -16.23 -7.61 -0.67
C PHE A 145 -16.59 -6.96 -2.00
N SER A 146 -15.61 -6.85 -2.90
CA SER A 146 -15.80 -6.24 -4.21
C SER A 146 -16.91 -6.96 -4.99
N HIS A 147 -16.88 -8.30 -5.02
CA HIS A 147 -17.90 -9.11 -5.67
C HIS A 147 -19.28 -8.93 -5.02
N GLU A 148 -19.36 -8.92 -3.70
CA GLU A 148 -20.61 -8.74 -2.94
C GLU A 148 -21.28 -7.41 -3.29
N VAL A 149 -20.54 -6.29 -3.22
CA VAL A 149 -21.12 -4.95 -3.45
C VAL A 149 -21.39 -4.63 -4.91
N MET A 150 -20.68 -5.31 -5.82
CA MET A 150 -20.90 -5.19 -7.26
C MET A 150 -22.11 -6.00 -7.73
N TYR A 151 -22.27 -7.24 -7.25
CA TYR A 151 -23.17 -8.22 -7.87
C TYR A 151 -24.29 -8.75 -6.97
N ARG A 152 -24.28 -8.47 -5.66
CA ARG A 152 -25.24 -9.02 -4.69
C ARG A 152 -25.87 -7.93 -3.83
N THR A 153 -25.22 -7.56 -2.73
CA THR A 153 -25.74 -6.59 -1.74
C THR A 153 -24.80 -5.41 -1.62
N ARG A 154 -25.24 -4.21 -2.02
CA ARG A 154 -24.38 -3.01 -2.00
C ARG A 154 -24.50 -2.18 -0.72
N HIS A 155 -25.71 -1.94 -0.25
CA HIS A 155 -25.96 -0.92 0.78
C HIS A 155 -25.92 -1.48 2.21
N VAL A 156 -26.22 -2.76 2.36
CA VAL A 156 -26.40 -3.40 3.68
C VAL A 156 -25.53 -4.66 3.83
N PHE A 157 -24.46 -4.80 3.04
CA PHE A 157 -23.58 -5.99 3.06
C PHE A 157 -22.98 -6.30 4.45
N TRP A 158 -22.69 -5.25 5.22
CA TRP A 158 -22.25 -5.29 6.63
C TRP A 158 -23.31 -5.76 7.64
N LEU A 159 -24.59 -5.71 7.29
CA LEU A 159 -25.72 -6.10 8.16
C LEU A 159 -26.39 -7.39 7.68
N ALA A 160 -26.21 -7.74 6.42
CA ALA A 160 -26.74 -8.96 5.85
C ALA A 160 -26.04 -10.18 6.47
N PRO A 161 -26.77 -11.29 6.69
CA PRO A 161 -26.13 -12.55 7.05
C PRO A 161 -25.08 -12.93 6.01
N SER A 162 -23.98 -13.54 6.44
CA SER A 162 -22.96 -14.09 5.54
C SER A 162 -23.60 -15.03 4.52
N HIS A 163 -23.13 -14.95 3.27
CA HIS A 163 -23.57 -15.84 2.21
C HIS A 163 -23.14 -17.29 2.51
N GLN A 164 -23.85 -18.27 1.93
CA GLN A 164 -23.51 -19.69 2.08
C GLN A 164 -22.07 -19.99 1.64
N ASP A 165 -21.57 -19.28 0.63
CA ASP A 165 -20.19 -19.40 0.15
C ASP A 165 -19.16 -18.96 1.20
N GLU A 166 -19.57 -18.16 2.19
CA GLU A 166 -18.74 -17.74 3.33
C GLU A 166 -19.02 -18.57 4.60
N ALA A 167 -19.99 -19.48 4.59
CA ALA A 167 -20.34 -20.30 5.76
C ALA A 167 -19.26 -21.31 6.16
N HIS A 168 -18.30 -21.54 5.26
CA HIS A 168 -17.19 -22.47 5.42
C HIS A 168 -15.82 -21.79 5.42
N LEU A 169 -15.77 -20.47 5.66
CA LEU A 169 -14.48 -19.79 5.82
C LEU A 169 -13.72 -20.41 6.99
N GLY A 170 -12.47 -20.77 6.72
CA GLY A 170 -11.54 -21.36 7.69
C GLY A 170 -10.93 -20.33 8.64
N GLY A 171 -9.95 -20.79 9.42
CA GLY A 171 -9.08 -19.90 10.20
C GLY A 171 -8.35 -18.91 9.30
N GLY A 172 -8.16 -17.68 9.77
CA GLY A 172 -7.46 -16.62 9.03
C GLY A 172 -8.23 -15.95 7.89
N GLU A 173 -9.29 -16.57 7.35
CA GLU A 173 -10.05 -16.00 6.23
C GLU A 173 -10.93 -14.80 6.62
N ILE A 174 -11.01 -13.81 5.74
CA ILE A 174 -11.71 -12.54 5.99
C ILE A 174 -13.04 -12.50 5.19
N PRO A 175 -14.20 -12.42 5.87
CA PRO A 175 -15.49 -12.23 5.21
C PRO A 175 -15.63 -10.85 4.54
N ALA A 176 -16.49 -10.74 3.53
CA ALA A 176 -16.78 -9.48 2.85
C ALA A 176 -17.20 -8.34 3.81
N ALA A 177 -17.98 -8.68 4.84
CA ALA A 177 -18.47 -7.71 5.82
C ALA A 177 -17.39 -7.16 6.77
N ALA A 178 -16.26 -7.86 6.90
CA ALA A 178 -15.19 -7.50 7.84
C ALA A 178 -14.10 -6.62 7.22
N ILE A 179 -13.92 -6.64 5.89
CA ILE A 179 -12.75 -6.05 5.23
C ILE A 179 -12.59 -4.55 5.51
N LEU A 180 -13.68 -3.79 5.65
CA LEU A 180 -13.59 -2.35 5.89
C LEU A 180 -13.07 -2.05 7.30
N ASN A 181 -13.47 -2.84 8.30
CA ASN A 181 -12.92 -2.71 9.65
C ASN A 181 -11.44 -3.08 9.64
N THR A 182 -11.07 -4.17 8.97
CA THR A 182 -9.67 -4.56 8.83
C THR A 182 -8.84 -3.48 8.14
N LEU A 183 -9.33 -2.89 7.04
CA LEU A 183 -8.68 -1.75 6.39
C LEU A 183 -8.54 -0.55 7.34
N GLY A 184 -9.58 -0.28 8.14
CA GLY A 184 -9.57 0.75 9.19
C GLY A 184 -8.49 0.51 10.24
N ASP A 185 -8.24 -0.73 10.64
CA ASP A 185 -7.19 -1.08 11.60
C ASP A 185 -5.79 -0.96 10.99
N LEU A 186 -5.64 -1.24 9.69
CA LEU A 186 -4.35 -1.17 8.99
C LEU A 186 -3.89 0.26 8.69
N ILE A 187 -4.81 1.18 8.40
CA ILE A 187 -4.51 2.59 8.09
C ILE A 187 -3.63 3.29 9.15
N PRO A 188 -3.97 3.25 10.46
CA PRO A 188 -3.12 3.86 11.49
C PRO A 188 -1.83 3.07 11.74
N GLN A 189 -1.84 1.75 11.59
CA GLN A 189 -0.63 0.92 11.73
C GLN A 189 0.41 1.23 10.65
N ALA A 190 -0.03 1.58 9.45
CA ALA A 190 0.82 2.00 8.34
C ALA A 190 1.10 3.52 8.32
N ASP A 191 0.75 4.25 9.39
CA ASP A 191 0.94 5.71 9.52
C ASP A 191 0.38 6.50 8.32
N LEU A 192 -0.83 6.16 7.83
CA LEU A 192 -1.41 6.80 6.64
C LEU A 192 -2.32 8.00 6.96
N ILE A 193 -2.47 8.37 8.23
CA ILE A 193 -3.33 9.51 8.62
C ILE A 193 -2.47 10.77 8.72
N HIS A 194 -2.72 11.75 7.86
CA HIS A 194 -1.92 12.96 7.81
C HIS A 194 -2.74 14.23 7.72
N GLU A 195 -2.11 15.32 8.13
CA GLU A 195 -2.68 16.66 8.08
C GLU A 195 -2.25 17.36 6.79
N ILE A 196 -3.23 17.85 6.03
CA ILE A 196 -3.02 18.90 5.03
C ILE A 196 -3.17 20.23 5.76
N PRO A 197 -2.13 21.09 5.83
CA PRO A 197 -2.20 22.33 6.58
C PRO A 197 -3.11 23.35 5.89
N ALA A 198 -3.54 24.37 6.64
CA ALA A 198 -4.15 25.57 6.05
C ALA A 198 -3.19 26.26 5.06
N GLY A 199 -3.73 26.81 3.99
CA GLY A 199 -2.99 27.43 2.88
C GLY A 199 -2.39 26.43 1.88
N HIS A 200 -2.73 25.15 1.97
CA HIS A 200 -2.28 24.15 1.01
C HIS A 200 -3.03 24.30 -0.32
N HIS A 201 -2.28 24.29 -1.44
CA HIS A 201 -2.84 24.51 -2.77
C HIS A 201 -3.20 23.20 -3.48
N LEU A 202 -4.45 23.10 -3.93
CA LEU A 202 -4.97 22.03 -4.76
C LEU A 202 -5.47 22.58 -6.09
N TRP A 203 -4.91 22.10 -7.19
CA TRP A 203 -5.34 22.47 -8.54
C TRP A 203 -6.55 21.66 -8.97
N ARG A 204 -7.59 22.37 -9.41
CA ARG A 204 -8.83 21.80 -9.93
C ARG A 204 -8.94 22.14 -11.41
N ALA A 205 -9.32 21.16 -12.22
CA ALA A 205 -9.67 21.36 -13.63
C ALA A 205 -11.07 20.86 -13.93
N ARG A 206 -11.72 21.45 -14.93
CA ARG A 206 -12.99 21.00 -15.51
C ARG A 206 -12.96 21.16 -17.02
N THR A 207 -13.43 20.14 -17.72
CA THR A 207 -13.66 20.17 -19.16
C THR A 207 -15.07 20.65 -19.50
N HIS A 208 -15.21 21.31 -20.65
CA HIS A 208 -16.48 21.86 -21.12
C HIS A 208 -16.47 22.13 -22.63
N ASP A 209 -17.66 22.33 -23.21
CA ASP A 209 -17.85 22.42 -24.66
C ASP A 209 -17.98 23.87 -25.18
N ALA A 210 -18.30 24.82 -24.32
CA ALA A 210 -18.55 26.21 -24.69
C ALA A 210 -17.99 27.17 -23.63
N GLU A 211 -17.49 28.33 -24.09
CA GLU A 211 -17.00 29.37 -23.19
C GLU A 211 -18.11 29.80 -22.23
N GLN A 212 -17.74 29.93 -20.97
CA GLN A 212 -18.63 30.41 -19.91
C GLN A 212 -17.83 31.19 -18.86
N ASP A 213 -18.56 31.94 -18.03
CA ASP A 213 -18.00 32.55 -16.84
C ASP A 213 -17.83 31.50 -15.74
N TRP A 214 -16.82 31.69 -14.90
CA TRP A 214 -16.46 30.75 -13.84
C TRP A 214 -16.33 31.45 -12.50
N SER A 215 -17.06 30.96 -11.51
CA SER A 215 -16.81 31.22 -10.09
C SER A 215 -16.12 30.01 -9.43
N ALA A 216 -15.68 30.20 -8.18
CA ALA A 216 -15.22 29.11 -7.34
C ALA A 216 -16.25 27.97 -7.21
N ARG A 217 -17.55 28.30 -7.15
CA ARG A 217 -18.63 27.31 -7.06
C ARG A 217 -18.87 26.56 -8.36
N ASP A 218 -18.56 27.18 -9.50
CA ASP A 218 -18.67 26.53 -10.80
C ASP A 218 -17.49 25.59 -11.06
N LEU A 219 -16.29 25.98 -10.64
CA LEU A 219 -15.07 25.20 -10.87
C LEU A 219 -14.85 24.10 -9.82
N GLY A 220 -15.19 24.37 -8.56
CA GLY A 220 -14.94 23.48 -7.42
C GLY A 220 -15.82 22.23 -7.39
N THR A 221 -16.42 21.94 -6.24
CA THR A 221 -17.31 20.79 -6.08
C THR A 221 -18.61 21.02 -6.85
N ALA A 222 -19.08 20.00 -7.57
CA ALA A 222 -20.38 20.07 -8.24
C ALA A 222 -21.53 20.19 -7.22
N SER A 223 -22.65 20.81 -7.61
CA SER A 223 -23.89 20.59 -6.84
C SER A 223 -24.36 19.12 -6.96
N PRO A 224 -25.12 18.60 -5.98
CA PRO A 224 -25.71 17.27 -6.08
C PRO A 224 -26.53 17.06 -7.36
N ALA A 225 -27.26 18.08 -7.83
CA ALA A 225 -28.06 18.02 -9.06
C ALA A 225 -27.23 17.99 -10.36
N GLN A 226 -25.99 18.49 -10.32
CA GLN A 226 -25.04 18.47 -11.44
C GLN A 226 -24.15 17.22 -11.43
N ALA A 227 -23.98 16.55 -10.29
CA ALA A 227 -23.19 15.33 -10.14
C ALA A 227 -23.89 14.09 -10.72
N ARG A 228 -24.15 14.10 -12.04
CA ARG A 228 -24.97 13.09 -12.73
C ARG A 228 -24.23 11.80 -13.07
N HIS A 229 -22.91 11.85 -13.09
CA HIS A 229 -22.05 10.72 -13.42
C HIS A 229 -21.24 10.32 -12.18
N PRO A 230 -21.02 9.02 -11.95
CA PRO A 230 -20.16 8.56 -10.87
C PRO A 230 -18.70 8.91 -11.17
N ASN A 231 -17.92 9.12 -10.12
CA ASN A 231 -16.46 9.16 -10.15
C ASN A 231 -15.91 7.99 -9.35
N ARG A 232 -14.60 7.74 -9.47
CA ARG A 232 -13.87 6.68 -8.77
C ARG A 232 -14.12 6.63 -7.27
N MET A 233 -14.17 7.79 -6.62
CA MET A 233 -14.32 7.89 -5.15
C MET A 233 -15.72 8.33 -4.72
N SER A 234 -16.60 8.75 -5.65
CA SER A 234 -17.90 9.30 -5.28
C SER A 234 -19.02 8.86 -6.24
N PRO A 235 -20.17 8.39 -5.73
CA PRO A 235 -21.30 8.04 -6.59
C PRO A 235 -21.99 9.30 -7.14
N ALA A 236 -22.82 9.11 -8.17
CA ALA A 236 -23.69 10.17 -8.67
C ALA A 236 -24.60 10.71 -7.54
N GLY A 237 -24.77 12.03 -7.49
CA GLY A 237 -25.55 12.72 -6.46
C GLY A 237 -24.81 13.02 -5.15
N ILE A 238 -23.62 12.44 -4.94
CA ILE A 238 -22.78 12.69 -3.76
C ILE A 238 -21.42 13.23 -4.24
N PRO A 239 -21.32 14.53 -4.57
CA PRO A 239 -20.09 15.09 -5.12
C PRO A 239 -19.02 15.32 -4.06
N LEU A 240 -17.77 15.04 -4.42
CA LEU A 240 -16.56 15.41 -3.67
C LEU A 240 -15.75 16.43 -4.47
N PHE A 241 -14.88 17.18 -3.78
CA PHE A 241 -13.87 18.00 -4.44
C PHE A 241 -12.73 17.11 -4.92
N TYR A 242 -12.31 17.23 -6.18
CA TYR A 242 -11.17 16.50 -6.76
C TYR A 242 -10.09 17.47 -7.21
N GLY A 243 -8.98 17.53 -6.48
CA GLY A 243 -7.82 18.36 -6.81
C GLY A 243 -6.55 17.54 -7.07
N ALA A 244 -5.50 18.22 -7.50
CA ALA A 244 -4.16 17.67 -7.65
C ALA A 244 -3.09 18.67 -7.18
N ASP A 245 -1.88 18.21 -6.89
CA ASP A 245 -0.78 19.08 -6.42
C ASP A 245 -0.30 20.10 -7.47
N ASN A 246 -0.58 19.87 -8.75
CA ASN A 246 -0.12 20.71 -9.85
C ASN A 246 -1.17 20.77 -10.99
N PRO A 247 -1.16 21.84 -11.82
CA PRO A 247 -2.16 22.03 -12.86
C PRO A 247 -2.08 20.98 -13.96
N THR A 248 -0.87 20.49 -14.28
CA THR A 248 -0.66 19.49 -15.34
C THR A 248 -1.40 18.20 -15.00
N THR A 249 -1.22 17.67 -13.78
CA THR A 249 -1.93 16.49 -13.29
C THR A 249 -3.45 16.72 -13.28
N ALA A 250 -3.91 17.89 -12.79
CA ALA A 250 -5.33 18.21 -12.77
C ALA A 250 -5.97 18.19 -14.18
N ILE A 251 -5.27 18.74 -15.18
CA ILE A 251 -5.72 18.74 -16.58
C ILE A 251 -5.70 17.33 -17.18
N GLN A 252 -4.64 16.55 -16.94
CA GLN A 252 -4.52 15.18 -17.44
C GLN A 252 -5.66 14.28 -16.96
N GLU A 253 -6.01 14.35 -15.67
CA GLU A 253 -7.11 13.56 -15.08
C GLU A 253 -8.48 13.82 -15.75
N VAL A 254 -8.79 15.08 -16.07
CA VAL A 254 -10.05 15.43 -16.73
C VAL A 254 -10.03 15.24 -18.24
N ALA A 255 -8.85 15.32 -18.86
CA ALA A 255 -8.68 15.13 -20.30
C ALA A 255 -8.97 13.69 -20.74
N ARG A 256 -8.64 12.69 -19.91
CA ARG A 256 -8.89 11.27 -20.22
C ARG A 256 -10.36 10.91 -20.34
N HIS A 257 -11.21 11.64 -19.63
CA HIS A 257 -12.66 11.47 -19.63
C HIS A 257 -13.36 12.44 -20.61
N ALA A 258 -12.59 13.27 -21.33
CA ALA A 258 -13.13 14.20 -22.30
C ALA A 258 -13.70 13.45 -23.51
N SER A 259 -14.93 13.78 -23.88
CA SER A 259 -15.51 13.28 -25.13
C SER A 259 -14.78 13.87 -26.34
N GLY A 260 -14.86 13.23 -27.51
CA GLY A 260 -14.29 13.77 -28.74
C GLY A 260 -14.84 15.14 -29.18
N THR A 261 -15.93 15.61 -28.57
CA THR A 261 -16.51 16.95 -28.81
C THR A 261 -16.03 18.01 -27.84
N THR A 262 -15.37 17.62 -26.76
CA THR A 262 -14.88 18.52 -25.70
C THR A 262 -13.65 19.27 -26.16
N LYS A 263 -13.71 20.61 -26.09
CA LYS A 263 -12.68 21.49 -26.68
C LYS A 263 -11.95 22.34 -25.65
N LEU A 264 -12.56 22.57 -24.50
CA LEU A 264 -12.08 23.54 -23.53
C LEU A 264 -11.83 22.90 -22.16
N VAL A 265 -10.89 23.50 -21.44
CA VAL A 265 -10.56 23.22 -20.05
C VAL A 265 -10.45 24.54 -19.30
N THR A 266 -11.03 24.57 -18.10
CA THR A 266 -10.81 25.63 -17.13
C THR A 266 -10.14 25.03 -15.90
N TYR A 267 -9.10 25.68 -15.38
CA TYR A 267 -8.41 25.22 -14.18
C TYR A 267 -7.93 26.38 -13.31
N ALA A 268 -7.77 26.12 -12.02
CA ALA A 268 -7.28 27.08 -11.04
C ALA A 268 -6.78 26.36 -9.77
N ALA A 269 -6.03 27.08 -8.94
CA ALA A 269 -5.66 26.61 -7.62
C ALA A 269 -6.72 27.01 -6.59
N PHE A 270 -7.00 26.10 -5.66
CA PHE A 270 -7.77 26.35 -4.45
C PHE A 270 -6.87 26.17 -3.24
N GLU A 271 -6.97 27.05 -2.25
CA GLU A 271 -6.28 26.92 -0.97
C GLU A 271 -7.22 26.42 0.12
N THR A 272 -6.72 25.55 1.01
CA THR A 272 -7.43 25.11 2.21
C THR A 272 -7.51 26.25 3.23
N THR A 273 -8.70 26.60 3.72
CA THR A 273 -8.82 27.68 4.72
C THR A 273 -8.40 27.25 6.12
N ARG A 274 -8.38 25.94 6.37
CA ARG A 274 -8.05 25.31 7.66
C ARG A 274 -7.32 24.01 7.38
N SER A 275 -6.69 23.46 8.41
CA SER A 275 -6.12 22.12 8.31
C SER A 275 -7.20 21.06 8.12
N CYS A 276 -6.86 20.02 7.36
CA CYS A 276 -7.72 18.87 7.06
C CYS A 276 -7.00 17.58 7.40
N TRP A 277 -7.70 16.58 7.93
CA TRP A 277 -7.15 15.23 8.10
C TRP A 277 -7.49 14.37 6.90
N VAL A 278 -6.50 13.69 6.34
CA VAL A 278 -6.67 12.83 5.17
C VAL A 278 -6.05 11.46 5.40
N THR A 279 -6.61 10.45 4.73
CA THR A 279 -5.91 9.17 4.53
C THR A 279 -5.03 9.30 3.29
N ASP A 280 -3.72 9.29 3.45
CA ASP A 280 -2.76 9.50 2.37
C ASP A 280 -2.13 8.18 1.93
N PHE A 281 -2.68 7.61 0.87
CA PHE A 281 -2.17 6.38 0.27
C PHE A 281 -0.87 6.56 -0.50
N THR A 282 -0.38 7.79 -0.69
CA THR A 282 0.91 8.07 -1.34
C THR A 282 2.08 7.96 -0.38
N ARG A 283 1.81 7.83 0.92
CA ARG A 283 2.82 7.74 1.99
C ARG A 283 3.04 6.33 2.51
N LEU A 284 2.54 5.32 1.80
CA LEU A 284 2.86 3.92 2.08
C LEU A 284 4.38 3.71 2.07
N GLY A 285 4.90 3.26 3.21
CA GLY A 285 6.30 2.87 3.33
C GLY A 285 6.64 1.65 2.44
N PRO A 286 7.94 1.39 2.21
CA PRO A 286 8.37 0.18 1.51
C PRO A 286 7.93 -1.05 2.30
N ILE A 287 7.68 -2.15 1.59
CA ILE A 287 7.43 -3.45 2.21
C ILE A 287 8.76 -3.88 2.87
N PRO A 288 8.82 -4.03 4.21
CA PRO A 288 10.03 -4.51 4.91
C PRO A 288 10.42 -5.87 4.36
N THR A 289 11.70 -6.19 4.20
CA THR A 289 12.17 -7.53 3.82
C THR A 289 11.85 -8.55 4.93
N ILE A 290 12.00 -9.84 4.66
CA ILE A 290 11.81 -10.87 5.70
C ILE A 290 12.83 -10.73 6.83
N PHE A 291 13.99 -10.11 6.55
CA PHE A 291 15.07 -9.90 7.50
C PHE A 291 14.84 -8.69 8.42
N ASP A 292 13.86 -7.84 8.11
CA ASP A 292 13.41 -6.77 9.03
C ASP A 292 12.41 -7.34 10.04
N THR A 293 12.93 -8.11 10.99
CA THR A 293 12.14 -8.83 11.99
C THR A 293 11.36 -7.89 12.91
N ASP A 294 11.86 -6.67 13.15
CA ASP A 294 11.16 -5.63 13.93
C ASP A 294 9.85 -5.18 13.27
N ARG A 295 9.80 -5.18 11.93
CA ARG A 295 8.62 -4.80 11.14
C ARG A 295 7.90 -5.98 10.50
N ALA A 296 8.26 -7.22 10.83
CA ALA A 296 7.63 -8.42 10.29
C ALA A 296 6.08 -8.43 10.42
N PRO A 297 5.47 -8.01 11.55
CA PRO A 297 4.01 -7.97 11.67
C PRO A 297 3.32 -7.03 10.65
N LEU A 298 4.02 -6.01 10.16
CA LEU A 298 3.51 -5.05 9.19
C LEU A 298 3.74 -5.48 7.74
N ARG A 299 4.68 -6.40 7.47
CA ARG A 299 5.09 -6.77 6.11
C ARG A 299 3.91 -7.21 5.25
N ARG A 300 3.14 -8.20 5.71
CA ARG A 300 1.98 -8.73 4.99
C ARG A 300 0.84 -7.70 4.86
N ALA A 301 0.62 -6.91 5.90
CA ALA A 301 -0.34 -5.80 5.84
C ALA A 301 0.04 -4.76 4.77
N LEU A 302 1.33 -4.39 4.68
CA LEU A 302 1.84 -3.47 3.67
C LEU A 302 1.77 -4.06 2.26
N MET A 303 2.07 -5.35 2.08
CA MET A 303 1.87 -6.05 0.80
C MET A 303 0.42 -5.91 0.31
N PHE A 304 -0.55 -6.17 1.19
CA PHE A 304 -1.95 -5.95 0.89
C PHE A 304 -2.26 -4.48 0.56
N LEU A 305 -1.81 -3.52 1.40
CA LEU A 305 -2.11 -2.10 1.21
C LEU A 305 -1.54 -1.57 -0.12
N HIS A 306 -0.35 -1.99 -0.52
CA HIS A 306 0.23 -1.65 -1.82
C HIS A 306 -0.64 -2.16 -2.98
N GLU A 307 -1.08 -3.42 -2.92
CA GLU A 307 -1.97 -3.99 -3.94
C GLU A 307 -3.36 -3.34 -3.92
N PHE A 308 -3.88 -3.00 -2.74
CA PHE A 308 -5.13 -2.26 -2.56
C PHE A 308 -5.04 -0.87 -3.21
N VAL A 309 -3.97 -0.11 -2.95
CA VAL A 309 -3.76 1.23 -3.53
C VAL A 309 -3.57 1.18 -5.04
N ARG A 310 -2.88 0.16 -5.55
CA ARG A 310 -2.77 -0.10 -6.99
C ARG A 310 -4.14 -0.29 -7.63
N ARG A 311 -5.04 -1.04 -6.97
CA ARG A 311 -6.43 -1.25 -7.42
C ARG A 311 -7.29 0.01 -7.29
N LEU A 312 -7.12 0.76 -6.21
CA LEU A 312 -7.79 2.05 -5.99
C LEU A 312 -7.51 3.02 -7.14
N SER A 313 -6.30 2.94 -7.71
CA SER A 313 -5.82 3.81 -8.80
C SER A 313 -6.03 3.23 -10.21
N ALA A 314 -6.49 1.98 -10.35
CA ALA A 314 -6.59 1.28 -11.64
C ALA A 314 -7.77 1.74 -12.50
N ASP A 315 -7.60 1.87 -13.82
CA ASP A 315 -8.67 2.34 -14.72
C ASP A 315 -9.84 1.37 -14.85
N ALA A 316 -11.04 1.94 -15.03
CA ALA A 316 -12.31 1.22 -15.05
C ALA A 316 -12.62 0.50 -16.38
N ASN A 317 -11.76 0.59 -17.41
CA ASN A 317 -11.91 -0.08 -18.72
C ASN A 317 -13.36 -0.11 -19.26
N GLY A 318 -14.05 1.04 -19.22
CA GLY A 318 -15.40 1.20 -19.75
C GLY A 318 -16.55 0.66 -18.88
N HIS A 319 -16.28 0.15 -17.68
CA HIS A 319 -17.28 -0.40 -16.74
C HIS A 319 -17.41 0.43 -15.45
N GLU A 320 -17.18 1.74 -15.55
CA GLU A 320 -17.13 2.71 -14.43
C GLU A 320 -18.30 2.60 -13.45
N HIS A 321 -19.52 2.38 -13.94
CA HIS A 321 -20.72 2.28 -13.10
C HIS A 321 -20.71 1.10 -12.12
N LEU A 322 -19.86 0.10 -12.37
CA LEU A 322 -19.73 -1.09 -11.54
C LEU A 322 -18.37 -1.15 -10.85
N THR A 323 -17.29 -0.86 -11.57
CA THR A 323 -15.91 -0.98 -11.07
C THR A 323 -15.56 0.07 -10.02
N TYR A 324 -16.26 1.21 -9.99
CA TYR A 324 -16.10 2.23 -8.94
C TYR A 324 -16.86 1.94 -7.65
N VAL A 325 -17.76 0.96 -7.64
CA VAL A 325 -18.60 0.70 -6.45
C VAL A 325 -17.75 0.36 -5.21
N PRO A 326 -16.76 -0.55 -5.26
CA PRO A 326 -15.95 -0.87 -4.10
C PRO A 326 -15.20 0.35 -3.56
N THR A 327 -14.56 1.14 -4.44
CA THR A 327 -13.77 2.32 -4.06
C THR A 327 -14.63 3.46 -3.52
N GLN A 328 -15.85 3.63 -4.03
CA GLN A 328 -16.85 4.55 -3.49
C GLN A 328 -17.26 4.17 -2.06
N ILE A 329 -17.52 2.88 -1.82
CA ILE A 329 -17.88 2.39 -0.48
C ILE A 329 -16.72 2.56 0.49
N VAL A 330 -15.47 2.28 0.08
CA VAL A 330 -14.30 2.57 0.93
C VAL A 330 -14.20 4.05 1.23
N THR A 331 -14.36 4.92 0.22
CA THR A 331 -14.31 6.37 0.43
C THR A 331 -15.37 6.83 1.41
N GLU A 332 -16.61 6.36 1.27
CA GLU A 332 -17.70 6.70 2.18
C GLU A 332 -17.43 6.17 3.60
N TYR A 333 -16.91 4.94 3.74
CA TYR A 333 -16.49 4.39 5.02
C TYR A 333 -15.44 5.29 5.70
N LEU A 334 -14.41 5.71 4.96
CA LEU A 334 -13.36 6.58 5.49
C LEU A 334 -13.90 7.94 5.95
N LEU A 335 -14.80 8.54 5.17
CA LEU A 335 -15.36 9.86 5.45
C LEU A 335 -16.47 9.87 6.50
N ARG A 336 -17.19 8.75 6.70
CA ARG A 336 -18.43 8.71 7.50
C ARG A 336 -18.35 7.82 8.73
N VAL A 337 -17.54 6.78 8.72
CA VAL A 337 -17.52 5.73 9.75
C VAL A 337 -16.17 5.69 10.47
N PHE A 338 -15.09 5.74 9.71
CA PHE A 338 -13.72 5.71 10.22
C PHE A 338 -13.40 6.96 11.07
N GLY A 339 -12.48 6.81 12.03
CA GLY A 339 -11.92 7.94 12.76
C GLY A 339 -12.96 8.75 13.56
N ARG A 340 -13.90 8.11 14.27
CA ARG A 340 -14.99 8.80 14.99
C ARG A 340 -14.53 9.95 15.92
N GLU A 341 -13.33 9.83 16.48
CA GLU A 341 -12.74 10.86 17.35
C GLU A 341 -12.00 11.96 16.57
N ARG A 342 -11.51 11.64 15.38
CA ARG A 342 -10.84 12.57 14.45
C ARG A 342 -11.31 12.25 13.03
N PRO A 343 -12.42 12.87 12.59
CA PRO A 343 -12.98 12.63 11.27
C PRO A 343 -11.94 12.90 10.19
N ILE A 344 -11.95 12.06 9.15
CA ILE A 344 -11.16 12.25 7.95
C ILE A 344 -11.97 13.09 6.96
N ASP A 345 -11.37 14.16 6.46
CA ASP A 345 -11.95 15.10 5.50
C ASP A 345 -11.75 14.66 4.05
N GLY A 346 -10.86 13.68 3.80
CA GLY A 346 -10.50 13.29 2.45
C GLY A 346 -9.46 12.18 2.35
N LEU A 347 -9.01 11.96 1.11
CA LEU A 347 -7.98 10.97 0.81
C LEU A 347 -7.03 11.49 -0.27
N VAL A 348 -5.77 11.10 -0.17
CA VAL A 348 -4.72 11.40 -1.15
C VAL A 348 -4.27 10.11 -1.81
N TYR A 349 -4.13 10.12 -3.13
CA TYR A 349 -3.76 8.95 -3.91
C TYR A 349 -2.92 9.36 -5.13
N ALA A 350 -2.14 8.40 -5.65
CA ALA A 350 -1.34 8.65 -6.85
C ALA A 350 -2.25 8.81 -8.07
N SER A 351 -1.93 9.76 -8.94
CA SER A 351 -2.61 9.94 -10.22
C SER A 351 -2.40 8.70 -11.08
N ALA A 352 -3.47 8.22 -11.72
CA ALA A 352 -3.37 7.15 -12.72
C ALA A 352 -2.73 7.63 -14.03
N THR A 353 -2.45 8.94 -14.16
CA THR A 353 -2.09 9.60 -15.42
C THR A 353 -0.71 10.27 -15.38
N SER A 354 -0.17 10.44 -14.17
CA SER A 354 1.04 11.22 -13.91
C SER A 354 1.88 10.49 -12.87
N ARG A 355 3.10 10.09 -13.27
CA ARG A 355 4.00 9.26 -12.45
C ARG A 355 4.24 9.84 -11.06
N ASP A 356 4.36 11.16 -10.96
CA ASP A 356 4.63 11.89 -9.71
C ASP A 356 3.44 12.77 -9.30
N GLY A 357 2.31 12.67 -10.02
CA GLY A 357 1.12 13.46 -9.73
C GLY A 357 0.37 12.88 -8.55
N ARG A 358 0.03 13.71 -7.57
CA ARG A 358 -0.87 13.34 -6.47
C ARG A 358 -2.22 13.99 -6.65
N CYS A 359 -3.26 13.20 -6.40
CA CYS A 359 -4.65 13.62 -6.43
C CYS A 359 -5.21 13.60 -5.01
N THR A 360 -6.04 14.59 -4.70
CA THR A 360 -6.69 14.73 -3.41
C THR A 360 -8.19 14.81 -3.62
N VAL A 361 -8.92 13.94 -2.92
CA VAL A 361 -10.37 14.05 -2.77
C VAL A 361 -10.68 14.62 -1.40
N LEU A 362 -11.57 15.62 -1.34
CA LEU A 362 -12.05 16.19 -0.08
C LEU A 362 -13.59 16.23 -0.05
N ASP A 363 -14.18 16.00 1.12
CA ASP A 363 -15.61 16.14 1.38
C ASP A 363 -16.00 17.60 1.65
N ILE A 364 -15.77 18.44 0.63
CA ILE A 364 -16.08 19.87 0.68
C ILE A 364 -17.29 20.13 -0.21
N PRO A 365 -18.44 20.58 0.34
CA PRO A 365 -19.62 20.87 -0.46
C PRO A 365 -19.38 22.11 -1.33
N GLN A 366 -20.12 22.23 -2.44
CA GLN A 366 -20.04 23.38 -3.36
C GLN A 366 -20.17 24.74 -2.65
N ALA A 367 -21.00 24.83 -1.62
CA ALA A 367 -21.21 26.06 -0.86
C ALA A 367 -19.92 26.57 -0.16
N HIS A 368 -18.97 25.67 0.09
CA HIS A 368 -17.68 25.95 0.73
C HIS A 368 -16.54 26.08 -0.30
N CYS A 369 -16.84 26.10 -1.60
CA CYS A 369 -15.92 26.59 -2.61
C CYS A 369 -16.11 28.10 -2.74
N LEU A 370 -15.14 28.88 -2.25
CA LEU A 370 -15.23 30.32 -2.04
C LEU A 370 -14.46 31.07 -3.12
N ASP A 371 -15.04 32.14 -3.65
CA ASP A 371 -14.30 33.13 -4.43
C ASP A 371 -13.24 33.83 -3.53
N PRO A 372 -12.24 34.51 -4.09
CA PRO A 372 -11.17 35.16 -3.33
C PRO A 372 -11.60 35.97 -2.10
N ASP A 373 -12.70 36.72 -2.22
CA ASP A 373 -13.22 37.59 -1.18
C ASP A 373 -14.45 36.99 -0.46
N GLY A 374 -14.72 35.71 -0.68
CA GLY A 374 -15.86 35.00 -0.11
C GLY A 374 -15.76 34.87 1.41
N PRO A 375 -16.88 34.98 2.15
CA PRO A 375 -16.90 34.73 3.59
C PRO A 375 -16.67 33.25 3.87
N GLU A 376 -15.88 32.95 4.90
CA GLU A 376 -15.65 31.57 5.33
C GLU A 376 -16.80 31.03 6.17
N PRO A 377 -17.17 29.75 6.04
CA PRO A 377 -18.11 29.11 6.94
C PRO A 377 -17.48 28.94 8.34
N ASP A 378 -18.30 29.07 9.37
CA ASP A 378 -17.89 28.75 10.74
C ASP A 378 -17.68 27.24 10.89
N ALA A 379 -16.67 26.86 11.68
CA ALA A 379 -16.35 25.47 12.06
C ALA A 379 -16.05 24.44 10.94
N HIS A 380 -16.11 24.81 9.65
CA HIS A 380 -15.87 23.87 8.54
C HIS A 380 -14.66 24.27 7.69
N VAL A 381 -13.96 23.27 7.16
CA VAL A 381 -12.98 23.48 6.09
C VAL A 381 -13.70 24.01 4.85
N ALA A 382 -13.08 24.99 4.19
CA ALA A 382 -13.48 25.50 2.90
C ALA A 382 -12.28 25.55 1.95
N LEU A 383 -12.57 25.69 0.66
CA LEU A 383 -11.58 25.81 -0.40
C LEU A 383 -11.75 27.16 -1.07
N ARG A 384 -10.76 28.03 -0.94
CA ARG A 384 -10.78 29.38 -1.51
C ARG A 384 -10.03 29.41 -2.84
N LEU A 385 -10.65 29.94 -3.88
CA LEU A 385 -10.01 30.14 -5.17
C LEU A 385 -8.85 31.13 -5.03
N VAL A 386 -7.64 30.72 -5.42
CA VAL A 386 -6.44 31.55 -5.28
C VAL A 386 -6.44 32.64 -6.36
N PRO A 387 -6.36 33.94 -5.99
CA PRO A 387 -6.35 35.05 -6.93
C PRO A 387 -5.30 34.90 -8.03
N GLY A 388 -5.68 35.20 -9.27
CA GLY A 388 -4.76 35.18 -10.42
C GLY A 388 -4.41 33.79 -10.97
N THR A 389 -4.94 32.71 -10.39
CA THR A 389 -4.68 31.34 -10.86
C THR A 389 -5.76 30.79 -11.80
N LEU A 390 -6.87 31.50 -12.00
CA LEU A 390 -7.95 31.06 -12.87
C LEU A 390 -7.56 31.21 -14.35
N HIS A 391 -7.35 30.07 -14.99
CA HIS A 391 -7.17 29.96 -16.44
C HIS A 391 -8.48 29.46 -17.06
N ALA A 392 -9.39 30.39 -17.35
CA ALA A 392 -10.69 30.08 -17.94
C ALA A 392 -10.60 29.77 -19.44
N ASN A 393 -11.45 28.85 -19.89
CA ASN A 393 -11.76 28.59 -21.29
C ASN A 393 -10.51 28.33 -22.17
N GLN A 394 -9.50 27.68 -21.61
CA GLN A 394 -8.30 27.29 -22.35
C GLN A 394 -8.62 26.13 -23.29
N ARG A 395 -7.89 26.00 -24.40
CA ARG A 395 -8.03 24.81 -25.27
C ARG A 395 -7.55 23.57 -24.54
N LEU A 396 -8.34 22.50 -24.60
CA LEU A 396 -7.94 21.21 -24.06
C LEU A 396 -6.73 20.68 -24.86
N PRO A 397 -5.62 20.30 -24.21
CA PRO A 397 -4.49 19.70 -24.91
C PRO A 397 -4.89 18.36 -25.54
N HIS A 398 -4.63 18.18 -26.83
CA HIS A 398 -4.94 16.93 -27.54
C HIS A 398 -3.86 15.85 -27.39
N ASP A 399 -2.62 16.24 -27.07
CA ASP A 399 -1.47 15.35 -26.87
C ASP A 399 -0.78 15.67 -25.54
N LEU A 400 -1.28 15.09 -24.44
CA LEU A 400 -0.52 15.05 -23.18
C LEU A 400 0.24 13.72 -23.16
N PRO A 401 1.58 13.71 -23.04
CA PRO A 401 2.31 12.46 -22.93
C PRO A 401 1.78 11.68 -21.71
N LEU A 402 1.28 10.48 -21.95
CA LEU A 402 1.01 9.51 -20.89
C LEU A 402 2.36 9.12 -20.29
N ALA A 403 2.42 8.99 -18.97
CA ALA A 403 3.62 8.46 -18.32
C ALA A 403 3.97 7.10 -18.93
N GLU A 404 5.19 6.94 -19.43
CA GLU A 404 5.68 5.66 -19.96
C GLU A 404 5.56 4.59 -18.86
N GLU A 405 4.88 3.49 -19.16
CA GLU A 405 4.91 2.27 -18.34
C GLU A 405 6.32 1.67 -18.41
N SER A 406 7.24 2.18 -17.61
CA SER A 406 8.42 1.40 -17.25
C SER A 406 7.95 0.38 -16.21
N VAL A 407 7.68 -0.84 -16.66
CA VAL A 407 7.60 -2.02 -15.79
C VAL A 407 8.85 -1.98 -14.90
N PRO A 408 8.73 -1.87 -13.57
CA PRO A 408 9.87 -2.13 -12.73
C PRO A 408 10.22 -3.60 -12.95
N HIS A 409 11.35 -3.86 -13.59
CA HIS A 409 12.06 -5.09 -13.34
C HIS A 409 12.40 -5.04 -11.85
N ASN A 410 11.64 -5.78 -11.05
CA ASN A 410 12.18 -6.34 -9.82
C ASN A 410 13.44 -7.10 -10.25
N GLN A 411 14.60 -6.54 -9.93
CA GLN A 411 15.73 -7.32 -9.47
C GLN A 411 15.70 -7.21 -7.96
#